data_AF-A0A849L618-F1
#
_entry.id   AF-A0A849L618-F1
#
_cell.length_a   1.000
_cell.length_b   1.000
_cell.length_c   1.000
_cell.angle_alpha   90.00
_cell.angle_beta   90.00
_cell.angle_gamma   90.00
#
_symmetry.space_group_name_H-M   'P 1'
#
loop_
_entity.id
_entity.type
_entity.pdbx_description
1 polymer ?
#
loop_
_entity_poly.entity_id
_entity_poly.type
_entity_poly.pdbx_seq_one_letter_code
_entity_poly.pdbx_strand_id
1 'polypeptide(L)'
;MIARMVTLSAPPHFPFGTPHLMRRPGLFPMDPADWVQRDAAFGPQMAERDRLVRDCPAEVLGATPLAGPALRELAMLLRGHLPAQDTGYQSTRAGLRRPDGVVVPSTSDTREIGRLCQEDWLLLLADGDRHRLVAGAVCFPSGWRLADKLGQPLGSIHAPVPEYDADLARRVDRIFGALRVEAPVQRINWSVATGPRLFAPPGLPRPPEGDGPCLRIERQTLRRLPESGAVVFTVKTEITPIRALDARSRAAVLAAMDALDPATRAYKMTAQEAQAIRAALSADHNPGSP
;
A
#
# COMPACT_ATOMS: atom_id res chain seq x y z
N MET A 1 -15.18 20.74 10.99
CA MET A 1 -15.23 19.27 11.20
C MET A 1 -13.81 18.78 11.33
N ILE A 2 -13.45 18.18 12.47
CA ILE A 2 -12.16 17.48 12.61
C ILE A 2 -12.20 16.32 11.62
N ALA A 3 -11.27 16.28 10.68
CA ALA A 3 -11.12 15.12 9.79
C ALA A 3 -10.98 13.88 10.69
N ARG A 4 -11.97 12.98 10.66
CA ARG A 4 -11.88 11.72 11.41
C ARG A 4 -10.58 11.04 11.00
N MET A 5 -9.73 10.75 11.97
CA MET A 5 -8.47 10.04 11.75
C MET A 5 -8.75 8.79 10.91
N VAL A 6 -8.00 8.61 9.83
CA VAL A 6 -8.11 7.43 8.96
C VAL A 6 -7.33 6.29 9.59
N THR A 7 -7.83 5.82 10.74
CA THR A 7 -7.18 4.83 11.58
C THR A 7 -8.11 3.68 11.93
N LEU A 8 -7.53 2.50 12.09
CA LEU A 8 -8.20 1.29 12.55
C LEU A 8 -7.98 1.10 14.06
N SER A 9 -8.93 0.42 14.71
CA SER A 9 -8.82 0.05 16.12
C SER A 9 -7.87 -1.13 16.35
N ALA A 10 -7.67 -1.97 15.33
CA ALA A 10 -6.71 -3.06 15.30
C ALA A 10 -6.26 -3.32 13.85
N PRO A 11 -5.03 -3.79 13.62
CA PRO A 11 -4.56 -4.12 12.28
C PRO A 11 -5.13 -5.47 11.84
N PRO A 12 -5.91 -5.55 10.75
CA PRO A 12 -6.42 -6.83 10.25
C PRO A 12 -5.28 -7.73 9.76
N HIS A 13 -4.18 -7.13 9.28
CA HIS A 13 -2.95 -7.83 8.93
C HIS A 13 -1.87 -7.57 9.98
N PHE A 14 -1.51 -8.58 10.77
CA PHE A 14 -0.49 -8.48 11.80
C PHE A 14 0.62 -9.52 11.58
N PRO A 15 1.77 -9.15 10.96
CA PRO A 15 2.76 -10.13 10.52
C PRO A 15 3.63 -10.68 11.67
N PHE A 16 3.61 -10.01 12.83
CA PHE A 16 4.47 -10.35 13.95
C PHE A 16 4.08 -11.69 14.59
N GLY A 17 5.07 -12.47 15.00
CA GLY A 17 4.85 -13.82 15.51
C GLY A 17 4.61 -14.88 14.44
N THR A 18 4.58 -14.51 13.15
CA THR A 18 4.44 -15.43 12.03
C THR A 18 5.72 -15.43 11.19
N PRO A 19 6.66 -16.38 11.39
CA PRO A 19 8.02 -16.29 10.83
C PRO A 19 8.09 -16.14 9.30
N HIS A 20 7.19 -16.78 8.55
CA HIS A 20 7.23 -16.71 7.08
C HIS A 20 6.82 -15.33 6.53
N LEU A 21 5.97 -14.58 7.25
CA LEU A 21 5.57 -13.21 6.90
C LEU A 21 6.68 -12.19 7.17
N MET A 22 7.62 -12.53 8.06
CA MET A 22 8.73 -11.67 8.44
C MET A 22 9.99 -11.92 7.57
N ARG A 23 10.00 -12.97 6.73
CA ARG A 23 11.10 -13.24 5.79
C ARG A 23 10.91 -12.46 4.50
N ARG A 24 12.01 -12.12 3.80
CA ARG A 24 11.96 -11.48 2.48
C ARG A 24 12.12 -12.51 1.35
N PRO A 25 11.36 -12.42 0.24
CA PRO A 25 10.35 -11.42 -0.07
C PRO A 25 8.99 -11.66 0.63
N GLY A 26 8.83 -12.75 1.40
CA GLY A 26 7.66 -12.96 2.26
C GLY A 26 6.35 -13.15 1.50
N LEU A 27 6.45 -13.59 0.24
CA LEU A 27 5.30 -13.83 -0.62
C LEU A 27 4.66 -15.17 -0.29
N PHE A 28 3.34 -15.18 -0.23
CA PHE A 28 2.52 -16.36 -0.05
C PHE A 28 1.27 -16.28 -0.95
N PRO A 29 0.65 -17.43 -1.28
CA PRO A 29 -0.55 -17.44 -2.12
C PRO A 29 -1.70 -16.63 -1.54
N MET A 30 -2.58 -16.17 -2.41
CA MET A 30 -3.80 -15.43 -2.07
C MET A 30 -4.95 -15.97 -2.92
N ASP A 31 -6.15 -16.07 -2.35
CA ASP A 31 -7.35 -16.31 -3.15
C ASP A 31 -7.60 -15.09 -4.06
N PRO A 32 -7.79 -15.27 -5.39
CA PRO A 32 -8.19 -14.19 -6.27
C PRO A 32 -9.45 -13.42 -5.82
N ALA A 33 -10.36 -14.05 -5.07
CA ALA A 33 -11.55 -13.39 -4.49
C ALA A 33 -11.17 -12.36 -3.40
N ASP A 34 -10.08 -12.60 -2.66
CA ASP A 34 -9.60 -11.74 -1.57
C ASP A 34 -8.69 -10.59 -2.06
N TRP A 35 -8.58 -10.38 -3.37
CA TRP A 35 -7.60 -9.47 -3.96
C TRP A 35 -7.72 -8.04 -3.45
N VAL A 36 -8.94 -7.52 -3.40
CA VAL A 36 -9.24 -6.15 -3.00
C VAL A 36 -10.06 -6.20 -1.72
N GLN A 37 -9.65 -5.44 -0.71
CA GLN A 37 -10.28 -5.53 0.62
C GLN A 37 -10.76 -4.18 1.13
N ARG A 38 -11.99 -4.18 1.63
CA ARG A 38 -12.60 -3.05 2.32
C ARG A 38 -12.51 -3.23 3.84
N ASP A 39 -12.10 -2.18 4.55
CA ASP A 39 -12.08 -2.13 6.01
C ASP A 39 -12.96 -1.01 6.57
N ALA A 40 -12.97 -0.87 7.90
CA ALA A 40 -13.77 0.14 8.60
C ALA A 40 -13.35 1.59 8.29
N ALA A 41 -12.14 1.83 7.77
CA ALA A 41 -11.65 3.14 7.38
C ALA A 41 -11.98 3.53 5.93
N PHE A 42 -12.76 2.70 5.20
CA PHE A 42 -13.08 2.91 3.79
C PHE A 42 -13.52 4.33 3.46
N GLY A 43 -14.60 4.83 4.07
CA GLY A 43 -15.17 6.15 3.73
C GLY A 43 -14.16 7.29 3.89
N PRO A 44 -13.57 7.49 5.08
CA PRO A 44 -12.53 8.51 5.29
C PRO A 44 -11.32 8.35 4.37
N GLN A 45 -10.87 7.11 4.14
CA GLN A 45 -9.70 6.84 3.30
C GLN A 45 -9.98 7.15 1.82
N MET A 46 -11.15 6.76 1.31
CA MET A 46 -11.55 7.04 -0.07
C MET A 46 -11.82 8.54 -0.29
N ALA A 47 -12.33 9.24 0.71
CA ALA A 47 -12.46 10.70 0.66
C ALA A 47 -11.10 11.40 0.56
N GLU A 48 -10.10 10.97 1.32
CA GLU A 48 -8.73 11.51 1.20
C GLU A 48 -8.12 11.17 -0.17
N ARG A 49 -8.36 9.97 -0.69
CA ARG A 49 -7.94 9.56 -2.03
C ARG A 49 -8.53 10.47 -3.11
N ASP A 50 -9.84 10.70 -3.05
CA ASP A 50 -10.54 11.61 -3.96
C ASP A 50 -10.00 13.05 -3.87
N ARG A 51 -9.69 13.51 -2.65
CA ARG A 51 -9.08 14.82 -2.43
C ARG A 51 -7.70 14.90 -3.10
N LEU A 52 -6.82 13.94 -2.90
CA LEU A 52 -5.48 13.92 -3.50
C LEU A 52 -5.54 13.84 -5.04
N VAL A 53 -6.41 12.99 -5.57
CA VAL A 53 -6.60 12.82 -7.02
C VAL A 53 -7.18 14.09 -7.68
N ARG A 54 -7.91 14.92 -6.94
CA ARG A 54 -8.41 16.22 -7.40
C ARG A 54 -7.37 17.33 -7.24
N ASP A 55 -6.76 17.42 -6.07
CA ASP A 55 -5.99 18.60 -5.66
C ASP A 55 -4.51 18.52 -6.07
N CYS A 56 -3.94 17.31 -6.16
CA CYS A 56 -2.54 17.08 -6.54
C CYS A 56 -2.36 15.87 -7.47
N PRO A 57 -3.07 15.79 -8.61
CA PRO A 57 -3.05 14.61 -9.49
C PRO A 57 -1.65 14.24 -9.99
N ALA A 58 -0.76 15.21 -10.22
CA ALA A 58 0.61 14.95 -10.68
C ALA A 58 1.50 14.23 -9.64
N GLU A 59 1.15 14.30 -8.35
CA GLU A 59 1.89 13.61 -7.29
C GLU A 59 1.43 12.15 -7.12
N VAL A 60 0.17 11.87 -7.44
CA VAL A 60 -0.47 10.58 -7.13
C VAL A 60 -0.85 9.76 -8.36
N LEU A 61 -0.93 10.36 -9.55
CA LEU A 61 -1.26 9.68 -10.80
C LEU A 61 -0.10 9.79 -11.79
N GLY A 62 0.17 8.71 -12.53
CA GLY A 62 1.15 8.75 -13.62
C GLY A 62 1.03 7.56 -14.54
N ALA A 63 1.22 7.78 -15.84
CA ALA A 63 1.23 6.72 -16.84
C ALA A 63 2.21 7.07 -17.98
N THR A 64 2.94 6.08 -18.45
CA THR A 64 3.74 6.19 -19.68
C THR A 64 2.86 5.85 -20.89
N PRO A 65 3.30 6.19 -22.13
CA PRO A 65 2.55 5.83 -23.35
C PRO A 65 2.29 4.34 -23.52
N LEU A 66 3.10 3.47 -22.88
CA LEU A 66 2.97 2.01 -22.97
C LEU A 66 1.84 1.45 -22.09
N ALA A 67 1.31 2.22 -21.14
CA ALA A 67 0.40 1.69 -20.13
C ALA A 67 -1.04 1.46 -20.61
N GLY A 68 -1.43 2.04 -21.75
CA GLY A 68 -2.83 2.08 -22.21
C GLY A 68 -3.55 0.73 -22.24
N PRO A 69 -2.99 -0.33 -22.87
CA PRO A 69 -3.60 -1.64 -22.90
C PRO A 69 -3.82 -2.25 -21.51
N ALA A 70 -2.78 -2.22 -20.66
CA ALA A 70 -2.85 -2.77 -19.30
C ALA A 70 -3.83 -2.00 -18.40
N LEU A 71 -3.92 -0.68 -18.55
CA LEU A 71 -4.89 0.16 -17.82
C LEU A 71 -6.34 -0.17 -18.20
N ARG A 72 -6.62 -0.34 -19.51
CA ARG A 72 -7.96 -0.76 -19.98
C ARG A 72 -8.35 -2.11 -19.44
N GLU A 73 -7.45 -3.08 -19.51
CA GLU A 73 -7.67 -4.42 -19.00
C GLU A 73 -7.92 -4.41 -17.49
N LEU A 74 -7.07 -3.73 -16.71
CA LEU A 74 -7.25 -3.60 -15.26
C LEU A 74 -8.59 -2.92 -14.92
N ALA A 75 -8.95 -1.84 -15.61
CA ALA A 75 -10.22 -1.16 -15.38
C ALA A 75 -11.44 -2.06 -15.70
N MET A 76 -11.36 -2.88 -16.76
CA MET A 76 -12.40 -3.89 -17.05
C MET A 76 -12.46 -4.95 -15.96
N LEU A 77 -11.31 -5.48 -15.54
CA LEU A 77 -11.22 -6.48 -14.48
C LEU A 77 -11.82 -5.97 -13.17
N LEU A 78 -11.50 -4.74 -12.75
CA LEU A 78 -12.04 -4.16 -11.52
C LEU A 78 -13.55 -3.94 -11.58
N ARG A 79 -14.08 -3.49 -12.73
CA ARG A 79 -15.52 -3.31 -12.93
C ARG A 79 -16.32 -4.61 -12.83
N GLY A 80 -15.72 -5.75 -13.19
CA GLY A 80 -16.32 -7.06 -12.97
C GLY A 80 -16.09 -7.60 -11.56
N HIS A 81 -14.86 -7.48 -11.04
CA HIS A 81 -14.45 -8.07 -9.78
C HIS A 81 -15.15 -7.43 -8.57
N LEU A 82 -15.20 -6.09 -8.50
CA LEU A 82 -15.71 -5.37 -7.32
C LEU A 82 -17.18 -5.69 -7.01
N PRO A 83 -18.14 -5.53 -7.94
CA PRO A 83 -19.54 -5.86 -7.65
C PRO A 83 -19.78 -7.37 -7.43
N ALA A 84 -18.88 -8.24 -7.93
CA ALA A 84 -18.97 -9.68 -7.70
C ALA A 84 -18.53 -10.08 -6.29
N GLN A 85 -17.60 -9.33 -5.67
CA GLN A 85 -17.06 -9.65 -4.33
C GLN A 85 -17.66 -8.79 -3.21
N ASP A 86 -18.14 -7.58 -3.50
CA ASP A 86 -18.69 -6.68 -2.49
C ASP A 86 -19.98 -6.01 -3.01
N THR A 87 -21.11 -6.39 -2.40
CA THR A 87 -22.46 -5.90 -2.74
C THR A 87 -22.65 -4.39 -2.54
N GLY A 88 -21.72 -3.72 -1.85
CA GLY A 88 -21.69 -2.26 -1.76
C GLY A 88 -21.30 -1.58 -3.08
N TYR A 89 -20.71 -2.30 -4.03
CA TYR A 89 -20.43 -1.76 -5.37
C TYR A 89 -21.60 -2.03 -6.32
N GLN A 90 -21.95 -1.03 -7.12
CA GLN A 90 -23.05 -1.13 -8.08
C GLN A 90 -22.64 -0.56 -9.43
N SER A 91 -22.79 -1.36 -10.48
CA SER A 91 -22.63 -0.90 -11.86
C SER A 91 -23.71 0.12 -12.21
N THR A 92 -23.31 1.24 -12.79
CA THR A 92 -24.21 2.29 -13.25
C THR A 92 -23.89 2.66 -14.70
N ARG A 93 -24.79 3.40 -15.36
CA ARG A 93 -24.53 3.91 -16.71
C ARG A 93 -23.32 4.87 -16.76
N ALA A 94 -23.03 5.57 -15.66
CA ALA A 94 -21.97 6.57 -15.58
C ALA A 94 -20.62 6.00 -15.13
N GLY A 95 -20.56 4.72 -14.74
CA GLY A 95 -19.37 4.09 -14.16
C GLY A 95 -19.73 3.19 -12.97
N LEU A 96 -18.83 3.02 -12.01
CA LEU A 96 -19.06 2.18 -10.83
C LEU A 96 -19.37 3.03 -9.60
N ARG A 97 -20.50 2.77 -8.94
CA ARG A 97 -20.82 3.35 -7.64
C ARG A 97 -20.13 2.54 -6.54
N ARG A 98 -19.40 3.24 -5.67
CA ARG A 98 -18.73 2.69 -4.49
C ARG A 98 -19.68 2.53 -3.30
N PRO A 99 -19.30 1.75 -2.27
CA PRO A 99 -20.05 1.63 -1.01
C PRO A 99 -20.34 2.95 -0.28
N ASP A 100 -19.53 3.99 -0.50
CA ASP A 100 -19.73 5.33 0.08
C ASP A 100 -20.64 6.24 -0.78
N GLY A 101 -21.23 5.69 -1.84
CA GLY A 101 -22.16 6.38 -2.73
C GLY A 101 -21.50 7.17 -3.85
N VAL A 102 -20.18 7.34 -3.87
CA VAL A 102 -19.47 8.05 -4.93
C VAL A 102 -19.49 7.23 -6.23
N VAL A 103 -19.79 7.89 -7.36
CA VAL A 103 -19.71 7.27 -8.69
C VAL A 103 -18.37 7.60 -9.32
N VAL A 104 -17.59 6.57 -9.65
CA VAL A 104 -16.31 6.70 -10.35
C VAL A 104 -16.55 6.48 -11.85
N PRO A 105 -16.28 7.48 -12.71
CA PRO A 105 -16.46 7.34 -14.15
C PRO A 105 -15.55 6.28 -14.77
N SER A 106 -16.05 5.61 -15.81
CA SER A 106 -15.24 4.68 -16.60
C SER A 106 -14.39 5.41 -17.63
N THR A 107 -13.11 5.60 -17.33
CA THR A 107 -12.13 6.33 -18.16
C THR A 107 -10.98 5.44 -18.62
N SER A 108 -10.80 4.27 -18.02
CA SER A 108 -9.72 3.31 -18.28
C SER A 108 -8.32 3.92 -18.14
N ASP A 109 -8.16 4.78 -17.13
CA ASP A 109 -6.93 5.48 -16.80
C ASP A 109 -6.58 5.31 -15.32
N THR A 110 -5.48 5.94 -14.89
CA THR A 110 -5.04 5.90 -13.49
C THR A 110 -6.02 6.58 -12.53
N ARG A 111 -6.85 7.52 -13.02
CA ARG A 111 -7.86 8.18 -12.21
C ARG A 111 -9.02 7.25 -11.87
N GLU A 112 -9.46 6.40 -12.80
CA GLU A 112 -10.47 5.37 -12.51
C GLU A 112 -9.94 4.38 -11.49
N ILE A 113 -8.86 3.64 -11.81
CA ILE A 113 -8.36 2.57 -10.93
C ILE A 113 -7.98 3.11 -9.54
N GLY A 114 -7.41 4.31 -9.51
CA GLY A 114 -6.99 5.00 -8.30
C GLY A 114 -8.12 5.51 -7.42
N ARG A 115 -9.38 5.43 -7.85
CA ARG A 115 -10.53 5.91 -7.08
C ARG A 115 -11.52 4.81 -6.74
N LEU A 116 -11.37 3.60 -7.28
CA LEU A 116 -12.34 2.52 -7.06
C LEU A 116 -12.19 1.87 -5.68
N CYS A 117 -10.96 1.65 -5.19
CA CYS A 117 -10.68 0.81 -4.02
C CYS A 117 -9.66 1.44 -3.05
N GLN A 118 -9.40 0.77 -1.92
CA GLN A 118 -8.49 1.25 -0.86
C GLN A 118 -6.99 1.10 -1.18
N GLU A 119 -6.68 0.41 -2.25
CA GLU A 119 -5.33 0.07 -2.69
C GLU A 119 -4.73 1.22 -3.51
N ASP A 120 -3.44 1.45 -3.33
CA ASP A 120 -2.61 2.08 -4.35
C ASP A 120 -2.28 1.06 -5.44
N TRP A 121 -2.22 1.52 -6.69
CA TRP A 121 -2.10 0.67 -7.87
C TRP A 121 -0.83 0.98 -8.63
N LEU A 122 -0.06 -0.04 -8.97
CA LEU A 122 1.17 0.05 -9.77
C LEU A 122 1.11 -1.01 -10.87
N LEU A 123 1.32 -0.62 -12.12
CA LEU A 123 1.33 -1.52 -13.27
C LEU A 123 2.73 -1.68 -13.81
N LEU A 124 3.18 -2.92 -13.89
CA LEU A 124 4.50 -3.27 -14.38
C LEU A 124 4.41 -4.11 -15.66
N LEU A 125 5.14 -3.70 -16.70
CA LEU A 125 5.26 -4.46 -17.94
C LEU A 125 6.64 -5.12 -18.01
N ALA A 126 6.68 -6.30 -18.63
CA ALA A 126 7.94 -6.97 -18.93
C ALA A 126 8.76 -6.13 -19.93
N ASP A 127 10.06 -6.06 -19.69
CA ASP A 127 11.07 -5.38 -20.51
C ASP A 127 12.31 -6.28 -20.54
N GLY A 128 12.29 -7.27 -21.44
CA GLY A 128 13.25 -8.38 -21.43
C GLY A 128 13.11 -9.27 -20.19
N ASP A 129 14.19 -9.41 -19.43
CA ASP A 129 14.24 -10.17 -18.16
C ASP A 129 13.80 -9.33 -16.94
N ARG A 130 13.48 -8.05 -17.14
CA ARG A 130 13.11 -7.09 -16.09
C ARG A 130 11.65 -6.68 -16.20
N HIS A 131 11.17 -5.98 -15.18
CA HIS A 131 9.84 -5.36 -15.19
C HIS A 131 9.94 -3.86 -14.93
N ARG A 132 9.24 -3.06 -15.74
CA ARG A 132 9.24 -1.60 -15.70
C ARG A 132 7.91 -1.06 -15.20
N LEU A 133 7.95 -0.11 -14.28
CA LEU A 133 6.75 0.58 -13.81
C LEU A 133 6.21 1.50 -14.91
N VAL A 134 5.05 1.19 -15.48
CA VAL A 134 4.47 1.96 -16.60
C VAL A 134 3.28 2.81 -16.22
N ALA A 135 2.58 2.50 -15.13
CA ALA A 135 1.54 3.38 -14.59
C ALA A 135 1.38 3.20 -13.08
N GLY A 136 0.83 4.21 -12.44
CA GLY A 136 0.45 4.14 -11.05
C GLY A 136 -0.64 5.13 -10.65
N ALA A 137 -1.41 4.72 -9.66
CA ALA A 137 -2.26 5.58 -8.84
C ALA A 137 -1.87 5.34 -7.38
N VAL A 138 -0.99 6.18 -6.86
CA VAL A 138 -0.33 6.02 -5.54
C VAL A 138 -0.69 7.22 -4.67
N CYS A 139 -1.76 7.08 -3.90
CA CYS A 139 -2.26 8.14 -3.05
C CYS A 139 -1.60 8.15 -1.68
N PHE A 140 -1.10 7.02 -1.18
CA PHE A 140 -0.55 6.92 0.17
C PHE A 140 0.90 6.43 0.20
N PRO A 141 1.82 7.05 -0.56
CA PRO A 141 3.23 6.71 -0.47
C PRO A 141 3.81 7.12 0.89
N SER A 142 4.86 6.41 1.32
CA SER A 142 5.60 6.70 2.55
C SER A 142 7.09 6.86 2.21
N GLY A 143 7.55 8.11 2.12
CA GLY A 143 8.97 8.44 1.93
C GLY A 143 9.49 8.36 0.50
N TRP A 144 8.62 8.32 -0.51
CA TRP A 144 9.00 8.34 -1.93
C TRP A 144 7.90 8.98 -2.80
N ARG A 145 8.21 9.29 -4.06
CA ARG A 145 7.27 9.89 -5.03
C ARG A 145 7.09 8.98 -6.24
N LEU A 146 5.86 8.89 -6.77
CA LEU A 146 5.56 8.11 -7.97
C LEU A 146 6.37 8.62 -9.18
N ALA A 147 6.47 9.94 -9.34
CA ALA A 147 7.20 10.57 -10.44
C ALA A 147 8.67 10.10 -10.54
N ASP A 148 9.33 9.90 -9.39
CA ASP A 148 10.74 9.47 -9.34
C ASP A 148 10.94 8.01 -9.79
N LYS A 149 9.87 7.22 -9.78
CA LYS A 149 9.89 5.77 -10.06
C LYS A 149 9.24 5.41 -11.39
N LEU A 150 8.36 6.26 -11.90
CA LEU A 150 7.63 6.01 -13.13
C LEU A 150 8.59 5.83 -14.31
N GLY A 151 8.34 4.81 -15.11
CA GLY A 151 9.18 4.45 -16.24
C GLY A 151 10.48 3.75 -15.86
N GLN A 152 10.78 3.47 -14.59
CA GLN A 152 12.02 2.80 -14.18
C GLN A 152 11.83 1.27 -14.03
N PRO A 153 12.89 0.46 -14.23
CA PRO A 153 12.84 -0.97 -13.92
C PRO A 153 12.84 -1.21 -12.39
N LEU A 154 12.28 -2.35 -11.95
CA LEU A 154 12.16 -2.73 -10.54
C LEU A 154 13.48 -2.61 -9.76
N GLY A 155 14.59 -3.08 -10.34
CA GLY A 155 15.91 -2.97 -9.72
C GLY A 155 16.31 -1.53 -9.40
N SER A 156 16.10 -0.60 -10.33
CA SER A 156 16.41 0.82 -10.14
C SER A 156 15.47 1.49 -9.13
N ILE A 157 14.19 1.09 -9.11
CA ILE A 157 13.21 1.60 -8.14
C ILE A 157 13.67 1.29 -6.70
N HIS A 158 14.18 0.09 -6.47
CA HIS A 158 14.56 -0.43 -5.16
C HIS A 158 16.03 -0.20 -4.77
N ALA A 159 16.87 0.35 -5.65
CA ALA A 159 18.28 0.63 -5.36
C ALA A 159 18.56 1.38 -4.03
N PRO A 160 17.68 2.29 -3.53
CA PRO A 160 17.88 2.93 -2.23
C PRO A 160 17.62 2.04 -1.00
N VAL A 161 17.07 0.83 -1.18
CA VAL A 161 16.70 -0.07 -0.07
C VAL A 161 17.94 -0.89 0.31
N PRO A 162 18.49 -0.75 1.54
CA PRO A 162 19.79 -1.33 1.90
C PRO A 162 19.92 -2.85 1.69
N GLU A 163 18.85 -3.60 1.96
CA GLU A 163 18.83 -5.06 1.80
C GLU A 163 18.42 -5.53 0.38
N TYR A 164 18.20 -4.60 -0.55
CA TYR A 164 17.83 -4.93 -1.93
C TYR A 164 19.09 -5.04 -2.80
N ASP A 165 19.85 -6.10 -2.56
CA ASP A 165 21.05 -6.42 -3.33
C ASP A 165 20.73 -7.03 -4.72
N ALA A 166 21.78 -7.29 -5.50
CA ALA A 166 21.65 -7.87 -6.83
C ALA A 166 21.05 -9.30 -6.84
N ASP A 167 21.22 -10.05 -5.75
CA ASP A 167 20.72 -11.42 -5.63
C ASP A 167 19.21 -11.43 -5.37
N LEU A 168 18.75 -10.55 -4.49
CA LEU A 168 17.34 -10.31 -4.24
C LEU A 168 16.68 -9.70 -5.48
N ALA A 169 17.31 -8.74 -6.15
CA ALA A 169 16.80 -8.15 -7.39
C ALA A 169 16.51 -9.23 -8.45
N ARG A 170 17.49 -10.09 -8.74
CA ARG A 170 17.31 -11.22 -9.68
C ARG A 170 16.23 -12.19 -9.23
N ARG A 171 16.08 -12.42 -7.92
CA ARG A 171 15.03 -13.29 -7.39
C ARG A 171 13.64 -12.68 -7.59
N VAL A 172 13.49 -11.38 -7.38
CA VAL A 172 12.23 -10.65 -7.60
C VAL A 172 11.88 -10.64 -9.10
N ASP A 173 12.82 -10.35 -9.99
CA ASP A 173 12.56 -10.39 -11.43
C ASP A 173 12.09 -11.80 -11.89
N ARG A 174 12.71 -12.87 -11.37
CA ARG A 174 12.25 -14.25 -11.62
C ARG A 174 10.83 -14.50 -11.09
N ILE A 175 10.50 -13.99 -9.91
CA ILE A 175 9.15 -14.12 -9.34
C ILE A 175 8.13 -13.43 -10.24
N PHE A 176 8.41 -12.19 -10.67
CA PHE A 176 7.53 -11.48 -11.58
C PHE A 176 7.37 -12.25 -12.90
N GLY A 177 8.48 -12.68 -13.51
CA GLY A 177 8.46 -13.46 -14.76
C GLY A 177 7.69 -14.78 -14.66
N ALA A 178 7.77 -15.47 -13.51
CA ALA A 178 7.10 -16.75 -13.29
C ALA A 178 5.65 -16.64 -12.75
N LEU A 179 5.19 -15.43 -12.41
CA LEU A 179 3.85 -15.22 -11.84
C LEU A 179 2.77 -15.69 -12.82
N ARG A 180 1.89 -16.60 -12.39
CA ARG A 180 0.78 -17.13 -13.20
C ARG A 180 -0.49 -16.31 -12.94
N VAL A 181 -1.39 -16.24 -13.92
CA VAL A 181 -2.62 -15.42 -13.86
C VAL A 181 -3.53 -15.87 -12.71
N GLU A 182 -3.68 -17.17 -12.55
CA GLU A 182 -4.56 -17.84 -11.58
C GLU A 182 -3.95 -17.99 -10.19
N ALA A 183 -2.67 -17.64 -10.01
CA ALA A 183 -1.94 -17.79 -8.75
C ALA A 183 -1.38 -16.43 -8.27
N PRO A 184 -2.24 -15.47 -7.92
CA PRO A 184 -1.78 -14.23 -7.31
C PRO A 184 -1.15 -14.52 -5.95
N VAL A 185 -0.22 -13.66 -5.58
CA VAL A 185 0.50 -13.75 -4.31
C VAL A 185 0.38 -12.44 -3.55
N GLN A 186 0.58 -12.51 -2.25
CA GLN A 186 0.58 -11.38 -1.36
C GLN A 186 1.75 -11.43 -0.37
N ARG A 187 2.06 -10.30 0.24
CA ARG A 187 2.98 -10.16 1.36
C ARG A 187 2.51 -9.04 2.26
N ILE A 188 3.00 -9.03 3.49
CA ILE A 188 2.74 -7.95 4.45
C ILE A 188 4.05 -7.19 4.66
N ASN A 189 4.04 -5.90 4.36
CA ASN A 189 5.11 -4.97 4.72
C ASN A 189 4.65 -4.12 5.91
N TRP A 190 5.60 -3.65 6.72
CA TRP A 190 5.29 -2.85 7.89
C TRP A 190 6.33 -1.75 8.14
N SER A 191 5.86 -0.69 8.79
CA SER A 191 6.68 0.37 9.36
C SER A 191 5.96 0.97 10.57
N VAL A 192 6.67 1.82 11.32
CA VAL A 192 6.04 2.64 12.34
C VAL A 192 6.21 4.09 11.93
N ALA A 193 5.09 4.76 11.72
CA ALA A 193 5.03 6.17 11.38
C ALA A 193 4.91 7.01 12.65
N THR A 194 5.35 8.26 12.58
CA THR A 194 5.24 9.23 13.68
C THR A 194 3.83 9.78 13.88
N GLY A 195 2.89 9.42 13.01
CA GLY A 195 1.49 9.85 13.03
C GLY A 195 0.65 9.12 11.98
N PRO A 196 -0.66 9.42 11.89
CA PRO A 196 -1.59 8.70 11.04
C PRO A 196 -1.61 9.18 9.58
N ARG A 197 -0.64 9.99 9.17
CA ARG A 197 -0.62 10.60 7.84
C ARG A 197 -0.47 9.52 6.76
N LEU A 198 -1.44 9.47 5.85
CA LEU A 198 -1.45 8.51 4.75
C LEU A 198 -0.56 8.94 3.57
N PHE A 199 -0.67 10.20 3.14
CA PHE A 199 0.14 10.79 2.07
C PHE A 199 1.38 11.46 2.66
N ALA A 200 2.53 10.79 2.55
CA ALA A 200 3.79 11.26 3.12
C ALA A 200 4.98 11.16 2.14
N PRO A 201 4.94 11.82 0.97
CA PRO A 201 6.12 11.97 0.14
C PRO A 201 7.22 12.82 0.83
N PRO A 202 8.48 12.73 0.37
CA PRO A 202 9.59 13.51 0.91
C PRO A 202 9.35 15.02 0.79
N GLY A 203 9.78 15.77 1.80
CA GLY A 203 9.75 17.24 1.78
C GLY A 203 8.43 17.87 2.25
N LEU A 204 7.40 17.09 2.58
CA LEU A 204 6.22 17.64 3.24
C LEU A 204 6.54 18.00 4.70
N PRO A 205 6.04 19.15 5.19
CA PRO A 205 6.12 19.48 6.61
C PRO A 205 5.51 18.37 7.45
N ARG A 206 6.20 18.04 8.55
CA ARG A 206 5.68 17.11 9.56
C ARG A 206 4.31 17.62 10.03
N PRO A 207 3.30 16.74 10.17
CA PRO A 207 2.04 17.17 10.77
C PRO A 207 2.31 17.76 12.16
N PRO A 208 1.55 18.78 12.58
CA PRO A 208 1.61 19.25 13.96
C PRO A 208 1.41 18.06 14.91
N GLU A 209 2.19 18.04 15.99
CA GLU A 209 2.18 16.97 16.99
C GLU A 209 0.76 16.80 17.57
N GLY A 210 0.31 15.56 17.75
CA GLY A 210 -0.98 15.31 18.41
C GLY A 210 -1.42 13.86 18.48
N ASP A 211 -1.17 13.06 17.43
CA ASP A 211 -1.78 11.72 17.34
C ASP A 211 -0.87 10.57 17.79
N GLY A 212 0.41 10.84 18.08
CA GLY A 212 1.38 9.83 18.48
C GLY A 212 1.73 8.83 17.36
N PRO A 213 2.67 7.90 17.62
CA PRO A 213 3.12 6.95 16.61
C PRO A 213 2.02 5.96 16.23
N CYS A 214 2.04 5.52 14.98
CA CYS A 214 1.10 4.59 14.39
C CYS A 214 1.84 3.43 13.73
N LEU A 215 1.36 2.21 13.95
CA LEU A 215 1.74 1.06 13.15
C LEU A 215 1.12 1.24 11.76
N ARG A 216 1.98 1.23 10.73
CA ARG A 216 1.58 1.24 9.33
C ARG A 216 1.81 -0.15 8.75
N ILE A 217 0.74 -0.79 8.33
CA ILE A 217 0.77 -2.06 7.61
C ILE A 217 0.43 -1.81 6.15
N GLU A 218 1.18 -2.48 5.28
CA GLU A 218 0.97 -2.49 3.85
C GLU A 218 0.73 -3.93 3.41
N ARG A 219 -0.52 -4.28 3.14
CA ARG A 219 -0.84 -5.53 2.44
C ARG A 219 -0.56 -5.31 0.97
N GLN A 220 0.39 -6.06 0.44
CA GLN A 220 0.87 -5.90 -0.91
C GLN A 220 0.54 -7.13 -1.74
N THR A 221 0.01 -6.96 -2.95
CA THR A 221 -0.33 -8.09 -3.85
C THR A 221 0.36 -7.99 -5.18
N LEU A 222 0.61 -9.15 -5.80
CA LEU A 222 1.05 -9.28 -7.17
C LEU A 222 0.06 -10.17 -7.92
N ARG A 223 -0.53 -9.63 -8.99
CA ARG A 223 -1.45 -10.35 -9.87
C ARG A 223 -1.09 -10.11 -11.32
N ARG A 224 -0.95 -11.16 -12.12
CA ARG A 224 -0.74 -11.04 -13.57
C ARG A 224 -2.09 -10.86 -14.29
N LEU A 225 -2.13 -9.91 -15.21
CA LEU A 225 -3.26 -9.71 -16.11
C LEU A 225 -3.18 -10.70 -17.30
N PRO A 226 -4.29 -11.35 -17.68
CA PRO A 226 -4.31 -12.39 -18.72
C PRO A 226 -4.00 -11.91 -20.14
N GLU A 227 -4.43 -10.72 -20.55
CA GLU A 227 -4.32 -10.23 -21.92
C GLU A 227 -3.03 -9.45 -22.16
N SER A 228 -2.77 -8.42 -21.35
CA SER A 228 -1.57 -7.58 -21.47
C SER A 228 -0.32 -8.23 -20.89
N GLY A 229 -0.49 -9.27 -20.06
CA GLY A 229 0.61 -9.86 -19.30
C GLY A 229 1.19 -8.95 -18.21
N ALA A 230 0.63 -7.75 -17.99
CA ALA A 230 1.13 -6.83 -16.98
C ALA A 230 1.02 -7.44 -15.57
N VAL A 231 1.97 -7.11 -14.70
CA VAL A 231 1.86 -7.41 -13.26
C VAL A 231 1.27 -6.19 -12.56
N VAL A 232 0.12 -6.39 -11.94
CA VAL A 232 -0.51 -5.44 -11.03
C VAL A 232 0.10 -5.63 -9.66
N PHE A 233 0.77 -4.60 -9.16
CA PHE A 233 1.24 -4.51 -7.79
C PHE A 233 0.31 -3.57 -7.02
N THR A 234 -0.36 -4.08 -5.99
CA THR A 234 -1.24 -3.26 -5.15
C THR A 234 -0.65 -3.06 -3.76
N VAL A 235 -0.95 -1.93 -3.14
CA VAL A 235 -0.56 -1.62 -1.76
C VAL A 235 -1.77 -1.08 -1.00
N LYS A 236 -2.39 -1.91 -0.15
CA LYS A 236 -3.41 -1.48 0.80
C LYS A 236 -2.74 -0.97 2.06
N THR A 237 -2.94 0.30 2.37
CA THR A 237 -2.37 0.96 3.56
C THR A 237 -3.35 0.92 4.72
N GLU A 238 -2.89 0.39 5.85
CA GLU A 238 -3.62 0.29 7.10
C GLU A 238 -2.84 1.01 8.20
N ILE A 239 -3.52 1.87 8.95
CA ILE A 239 -2.90 2.68 10.00
C ILE A 239 -3.60 2.36 11.32
N THR A 240 -2.83 1.91 12.31
CA THR A 240 -3.33 1.66 13.67
C THR A 240 -2.49 2.45 14.68
N PRO A 241 -3.08 3.32 15.53
CA PRO A 241 -2.35 4.00 16.58
C PRO A 241 -1.70 3.00 17.53
N ILE A 242 -0.45 3.24 17.94
CA ILE A 242 0.24 2.33 18.87
C ILE A 242 -0.53 2.20 20.20
N ARG A 243 -1.19 3.28 20.65
CA ARG A 243 -2.06 3.28 21.84
C ARG A 243 -3.26 2.33 21.74
N ALA A 244 -3.70 1.98 20.53
CA ALA A 244 -4.84 1.09 20.30
C ALA A 244 -4.43 -0.40 20.31
N LEU A 245 -3.13 -0.70 20.22
CA LEU A 245 -2.62 -2.06 20.27
C LEU A 245 -2.64 -2.59 21.70
N ASP A 246 -2.94 -3.87 21.89
CA ASP A 246 -2.79 -4.54 23.18
C ASP A 246 -1.30 -4.70 23.58
N ALA A 247 -1.04 -5.04 24.85
CA ALA A 247 0.32 -5.14 25.37
C ALA A 247 1.18 -6.18 24.61
N ARG A 248 0.57 -7.30 24.20
CA ARG A 248 1.24 -8.36 23.43
C ARG A 248 1.67 -7.86 22.06
N SER A 249 0.79 -7.14 21.37
CA SER A 249 1.03 -6.59 20.04
C SER A 249 2.10 -5.50 20.10
N ARG A 250 2.07 -4.63 21.11
CA ARG A 250 3.13 -3.63 21.33
C ARG A 250 4.49 -4.28 21.55
N ALA A 251 4.56 -5.30 22.40
CA ALA A 251 5.80 -6.06 22.63
C ALA A 251 6.32 -6.72 21.35
N ALA A 252 5.44 -7.27 20.52
CA ALA A 252 5.81 -7.89 19.25
C ALA A 252 6.35 -6.87 18.22
N VAL A 253 5.73 -5.69 18.13
CA VAL A 253 6.23 -4.59 17.29
C VAL A 253 7.61 -4.11 17.78
N LEU A 254 7.77 -3.94 19.10
CA LEU A 254 9.05 -3.54 19.70
C LEU A 254 10.16 -4.55 19.39
N ALA A 255 9.91 -5.84 19.60
CA ALA A 255 10.86 -6.90 19.29
C ALA A 255 11.24 -6.93 17.80
N ALA A 256 10.28 -6.68 16.90
CA ALA A 256 10.56 -6.60 15.47
C ALA A 256 11.38 -5.37 15.10
N MET A 257 11.17 -4.22 15.77
CA MET A 257 12.02 -3.03 15.61
C MET A 257 13.45 -3.28 16.10
N ASP A 258 13.60 -4.02 17.21
CA ASP A 258 14.91 -4.40 17.74
C ASP A 258 15.68 -5.33 16.80
N ALA A 259 14.98 -6.23 16.12
CA ALA A 259 15.54 -7.16 15.16
C ALA A 259 15.94 -6.52 13.81
N LEU A 260 15.55 -5.26 13.53
CA LEU A 260 15.99 -4.55 12.33
C LEU A 260 17.49 -4.29 12.40
N ASP A 261 18.21 -4.62 11.31
CA ASP A 261 19.61 -4.24 11.16
C ASP A 261 19.77 -2.71 11.16
N PRO A 262 20.96 -2.18 11.50
CA PRO A 262 21.18 -0.74 11.62
C PRO A 262 20.88 0.05 10.33
N ALA A 263 21.17 -0.50 9.15
CA ALA A 263 20.97 0.19 7.88
C ALA A 263 19.48 0.27 7.53
N THR A 264 18.73 -0.82 7.69
CA THR A 264 17.28 -0.81 7.50
C THR A 264 16.58 0.07 8.51
N ARG A 265 17.05 0.10 9.76
CA ARG A 265 16.51 1.00 10.79
C ARG A 265 16.69 2.46 10.39
N ALA A 266 17.91 2.86 10.00
CA ALA A 266 18.23 4.22 9.55
C ALA A 266 17.45 4.62 8.28
N TYR A 267 17.19 3.65 7.41
CA TYR A 267 16.35 3.86 6.22
C TYR A 267 14.86 4.08 6.58
N LYS A 268 14.34 3.37 7.59
CA LYS A 268 12.92 3.44 7.98
C LYS A 268 12.59 4.62 8.90
N MET A 269 13.52 5.06 9.75
CA MET A 269 13.29 6.09 10.76
C MET A 269 14.58 6.74 11.24
N THR A 270 14.48 8.01 11.64
CA THR A 270 15.58 8.71 12.33
C THR A 270 15.77 8.17 13.77
N ALA A 271 16.92 8.47 14.39
CA ALA A 271 17.20 8.05 15.76
C ALA A 271 16.19 8.63 16.77
N GLN A 272 15.81 9.89 16.58
CA GLN A 272 14.83 10.58 17.42
C GLN A 272 13.43 9.94 17.32
N GLU A 273 13.01 9.60 16.10
CA GLU A 273 11.74 8.90 15.87
C GLU A 273 11.75 7.51 16.49
N ALA A 274 12.84 6.76 16.33
CA ALA A 274 13.00 5.46 16.95
C ALA A 274 12.86 5.54 18.48
N GLN A 275 13.47 6.54 19.11
CA GLN A 275 13.35 6.76 20.55
C GLN A 275 11.91 7.09 20.99
N ALA A 276 11.25 8.01 20.28
CA ALA A 276 9.87 8.39 20.57
C ALA A 276 8.89 7.21 20.39
N ILE A 277 9.07 6.41 19.33
CA ILE A 277 8.26 5.23 19.07
C ILE A 277 8.46 4.18 20.18
N ARG A 278 9.71 3.93 20.61
CA ARG A 278 10.00 3.00 21.71
C ARG A 278 9.34 3.43 23.00
N ALA A 279 9.43 4.71 23.35
CA ALA A 279 8.77 5.24 24.53
C ALA A 279 7.25 5.00 24.49
N ALA A 280 6.62 5.20 23.33
CA ALA A 280 5.18 4.96 23.17
C ALA A 280 4.80 3.46 23.21
N LEU A 281 5.63 2.57 22.66
CA LEU A 281 5.40 1.12 22.70
C LEU A 281 5.52 0.55 24.12
N SER A 282 6.46 1.09 24.91
CA SER A 282 6.72 0.67 26.29
C SER A 282 5.84 1.36 27.33
N ALA A 283 5.08 2.39 26.95
CA ALA A 283 4.18 3.06 27.89
C ALA A 283 3.03 2.13 28.27
N ASP A 284 2.80 1.99 29.58
CA ASP A 284 1.61 1.32 30.10
C ASP A 284 0.37 2.16 29.75
N HIS A 285 -0.30 1.80 28.66
CA HIS A 285 -1.63 2.34 28.36
C HIS A 285 -2.67 1.55 29.13
N ASN A 286 -3.24 2.19 30.14
CA ASN A 286 -4.49 1.75 30.74
C ASN A 286 -5.62 2.12 29.75
N PRO A 287 -6.37 1.16 29.17
CA PRO A 287 -7.32 1.41 28.08
C PRO A 287 -8.58 2.22 28.49
N GLY A 288 -8.51 3.02 29.56
CA GLY A 288 -9.63 3.77 30.13
C GLY A 288 -9.33 5.21 30.57
N SER A 289 -8.19 5.80 30.20
CA SER A 289 -7.99 7.25 30.42
C SER A 289 -8.51 8.04 29.20
N PRO A 290 -9.35 9.06 29.42
CA PRO A 290 -10.05 9.82 28.38
C PRO A 290 -9.14 10.59 27.43
#